data_AF-A0A7K0XG94-F1
#
_entry.id   AF-A0A7K0XG94-F1
#
_cell.length_a   1.000
_cell.length_b   1.000
_cell.length_c   1.000
_cell.angle_alpha   90.00
_cell.angle_beta   90.00
_cell.angle_gamma   90.00
#
_symmetry.space_group_name_H-M   'P 1'
#
loop_
_entity.id
_entity.type
_entity.pdbx_description
1 polymer ?
#
loop_
_entity_poly.entity_id
_entity_poly.type
_entity_poly.pdbx_seq_one_letter_code
_entity_poly.pdbx_strand_id
1 'polypeptide(L)'
;CRVGDILGLVDGDISAVGEDSALVARELLNAMLAAGGELVTLVFGRDIDSSFGDELTGWLATVHPMVEVVAYDGGQPLWPVIIGVE
;
A
#
# COMPACT_ATOMS: atom_id res chain seq x y z
N CYS A 1 2.10 -15.35 11.96
CA CYS A 1 0.79 -14.70 11.73
C CYS A 1 -0.27 -15.36 12.61
N ARG A 2 -1.26 -14.56 13.02
CA ARG A 2 -2.51 -14.98 13.67
C ARG A 2 -3.67 -14.65 12.73
N VAL A 3 -4.84 -15.24 13.01
CA VAL A 3 -6.06 -14.87 12.28
C VAL A 3 -6.37 -13.40 12.54
N GLY A 4 -6.55 -12.62 11.48
CA GLY A 4 -6.80 -11.19 11.54
C GLY A 4 -5.58 -10.31 11.22
N ASP A 5 -4.37 -10.88 11.17
CA ASP A 5 -3.20 -10.13 10.70
C ASP A 5 -3.39 -9.70 9.24
N ILE A 6 -2.95 -8.49 8.94
CA ILE A 6 -2.80 -8.00 7.58
C ILE A 6 -1.54 -8.63 6.97
N LEU A 7 -1.70 -9.15 5.76
CA LEU A 7 -0.62 -9.75 4.98
C LEU A 7 -0.28 -8.84 3.82
N GLY A 8 1.00 -8.48 3.71
CA GLY A 8 1.54 -7.80 2.55
C GLY A 8 2.18 -8.80 1.60
N LEU A 9 1.78 -8.76 0.33
CA LEU A 9 2.28 -9.66 -0.70
C LEU A 9 3.02 -8.88 -1.78
N VAL A 10 4.15 -9.42 -2.23
CA VAL A 10 4.90 -8.96 -3.41
C VAL A 10 5.11 -10.18 -4.30
N ASP A 11 4.70 -10.11 -5.56
CA ASP A 11 4.80 -11.21 -6.52
C ASP A 11 4.22 -12.57 -6.04
N GLY A 12 3.21 -12.51 -5.17
CA GLY A 12 2.54 -13.68 -4.60
C GLY A 12 3.19 -14.25 -3.34
N ASP A 13 4.36 -13.75 -2.94
CA ASP A 13 5.04 -14.13 -1.71
C ASP A 13 4.70 -13.16 -0.57
N ILE A 14 4.58 -13.69 0.65
CA ILE A 14 4.35 -12.88 1.85
C ILE A 14 5.65 -12.12 2.17
N SER A 15 5.61 -10.80 2.02
CA SER A 15 6.75 -9.92 2.29
C SER A 15 6.61 -9.14 3.60
N ALA A 16 5.39 -8.99 4.13
CA ALA A 16 5.12 -8.29 5.38
C ALA A 16 3.91 -8.89 6.11
N VAL A 17 3.91 -8.80 7.44
CA VAL A 17 2.81 -9.27 8.31
C VAL A 17 2.68 -8.31 9.48
N GLY A 18 1.48 -7.78 9.73
CA GLY A 18 1.25 -6.85 10.82
C GLY A 18 -0.23 -6.75 11.22
N GLU A 19 -0.50 -6.11 12.35
CA GLU A 19 -1.87 -5.92 12.84
C GLU A 19 -2.54 -4.66 12.26
N ASP A 20 -1.77 -3.84 11.54
CA ASP A 20 -2.18 -2.54 11.02
C ASP A 20 -1.92 -2.45 9.51
N SER A 21 -2.94 -2.07 8.75
CA SER A 21 -2.87 -2.01 7.29
C SER A 21 -1.95 -0.91 6.77
N ALA A 22 -1.81 0.20 7.49
CA ALA A 22 -0.97 1.33 7.06
C ALA A 22 0.50 0.99 7.29
N LEU A 23 0.83 0.33 8.41
CA LEU A 23 2.17 -0.19 8.65
C LEU A 23 2.59 -1.19 7.57
N VAL A 24 1.74 -2.18 7.27
CA VAL A 24 2.05 -3.19 6.25
C VAL A 24 2.17 -2.56 4.86
N ALA A 25 1.29 -1.63 4.49
CA ALA A 25 1.35 -0.94 3.20
C ALA A 25 2.64 -0.11 3.05
N ARG A 26 3.09 0.58 4.11
CA ARG A 26 4.34 1.33 4.12
C ARG A 26 5.56 0.43 3.99
N GLU A 27 5.57 -0.71 4.67
CA GLU A 27 6.65 -1.70 4.55
C GLU A 27 6.75 -2.23 3.12
N LEU A 28 5.62 -2.56 2.49
CA LEU A 28 5.58 -2.97 1.09
C LEU A 28 6.11 -1.87 0.16
N LEU A 29 5.63 -0.64 0.30
CA LEU A 29 6.07 0.49 -0.54
C LEU A 29 7.56 0.76 -0.39
N ASN A 30 8.10 0.74 0.84
CA ASN A 30 9.54 0.88 1.06
C ASN A 30 10.33 -0.23 0.36
N ALA A 31 9.86 -1.48 0.44
CA ALA A 31 10.53 -2.61 -0.19
C ALA A 31 10.47 -2.53 -1.73
N MET A 32 9.30 -2.20 -2.30
CA MET A 32 9.10 -2.10 -3.74
C MET A 32 9.88 -0.92 -4.33
N LEU A 33 9.89 0.24 -3.66
CA LEU A 33 10.60 1.44 -4.10
C LEU A 33 12.11 1.40 -3.81
N ALA A 34 12.61 0.43 -3.02
CA ALA A 34 14.03 0.29 -2.75
C ALA A 34 14.86 0.01 -4.02
N ALA A 35 14.24 -0.64 -5.02
CA ALA A 35 14.84 -0.89 -6.32
C ALA A 35 14.70 0.29 -7.30
N GLY A 36 13.99 1.36 -6.90
CA GLY A 36 13.57 2.47 -7.76
C GLY A 36 12.07 2.42 -8.06
N GLY A 37 11.60 3.46 -8.75
CA GLY A 37 10.21 3.64 -9.15
C GLY A 37 9.92 5.12 -9.32
N GLU A 38 9.16 5.45 -10.34
CA GLU A 38 8.73 6.82 -10.68
C GLU A 38 7.23 6.99 -10.47
N LEU A 39 6.46 5.90 -10.49
CA LEU A 39 5.01 5.91 -10.33
C LEU A 39 4.56 4.87 -9.31
N VAL A 40 3.71 5.29 -8.38
CA VAL A 40 2.95 4.42 -7.48
C VAL A 40 1.47 4.53 -7.83
N THR A 41 0.86 3.39 -8.15
CA THR A 41 -0.59 3.26 -8.31
C THR A 41 -1.19 2.60 -7.07
N LEU A 42 -2.13 3.27 -6.42
CA LEU A 42 -2.89 2.77 -5.29
C LEU A 42 -4.34 2.54 -5.70
N VAL A 43 -4.85 1.33 -5.45
CA VAL A 43 -6.27 0.99 -5.68
C VAL A 43 -6.89 0.56 -4.36
N PHE A 44 -7.72 1.41 -3.78
CA PHE A 44 -8.31 1.20 -2.46
C PHE A 44 -9.56 0.31 -2.51
N GLY A 45 -9.65 -0.58 -1.53
CA GLY A 45 -10.78 -1.49 -1.34
C GLY A 45 -11.97 -0.83 -0.69
N ARG A 46 -13.11 -1.51 -0.73
CA ARG A 46 -14.40 -0.98 -0.25
C ARG A 46 -14.43 -0.62 1.23
N ASP A 47 -13.74 -1.42 2.04
CA ASP A 47 -13.83 -1.35 3.50
C ASP A 47 -12.70 -0.50 4.10
N ILE A 48 -11.90 0.16 3.26
CA ILE A 48 -10.88 1.11 3.70
C ILE A 48 -11.52 2.45 4.01
N ASP A 49 -11.14 3.01 5.15
CA ASP A 49 -11.55 4.36 5.52
C ASP A 49 -10.88 5.41 4.62
N SER A 50 -11.53 6.56 4.46
CA SER A 50 -10.99 7.64 3.63
C SER A 50 -9.69 8.21 4.20
N SER A 51 -9.49 8.15 5.52
CA SER A 51 -8.29 8.63 6.20
C SER A 51 -7.04 7.83 5.85
N PHE A 52 -7.16 6.54 5.57
CA PHE A 52 -6.07 5.65 5.22
C PHE A 52 -5.46 6.05 3.88
N GLY A 53 -6.29 6.36 2.89
CA GLY A 53 -5.82 6.82 1.59
C GLY A 53 -5.06 8.15 1.69
N ASP A 54 -5.60 9.10 2.43
CA ASP A 54 -4.97 10.40 2.68
C ASP A 54 -3.66 10.25 3.46
N GLU A 55 -3.64 9.39 4.47
CA GLU A 55 -2.45 9.13 5.29
C GLU A 55 -1.33 8.46 4.48
N LEU A 56 -1.67 7.46 3.65
CA LEU A 56 -0.70 6.73 2.84
C LEU A 56 -0.12 7.59 1.73
N THR A 57 -0.96 8.36 1.03
CA THR A 57 -0.53 9.30 -0.02
C THR A 57 0.30 10.45 0.55
N GLY A 58 -0.11 11.03 1.69
CA GLY A 58 0.67 12.07 2.38
C GLY A 58 2.02 11.57 2.90
N TRP A 59 2.06 10.33 3.41
CA TRP A 59 3.31 9.68 3.79
C TRP A 59 4.23 9.48 2.57
N LEU A 60 3.71 8.96 1.44
CA LEU A 60 4.48 8.80 0.20
C LEU A 60 5.05 10.13 -0.30
N ALA A 61 4.24 11.19 -0.31
CA ALA A 61 4.71 12.52 -0.71
C ALA A 61 5.85 13.05 0.17
N THR A 62 5.92 12.61 1.43
CA THR A 62 6.98 13.00 2.38
C THR A 62 8.25 12.17 2.19
N VAL A 63 8.12 10.85 2.07
CA VAL A 63 9.27 9.92 2.04
C VAL A 63 9.83 9.73 0.63
N HIS A 64 8.97 9.81 -0.39
CA HIS A 64 9.29 9.62 -1.80
C HIS A 64 8.75 10.79 -2.65
N PRO A 65 9.24 12.03 -2.46
CA PRO A 65 8.68 13.23 -3.09
C PRO A 65 8.82 13.28 -4.62
N MET A 66 9.67 12.42 -5.19
CA MET A 66 9.89 12.34 -6.64
C MET A 66 8.99 11.31 -7.33
N VAL A 67 8.24 10.51 -6.55
CA VAL A 67 7.33 9.49 -7.08
C VAL A 67 5.98 10.12 -7.34
N GLU A 68 5.46 9.96 -8.54
CA GLU A 68 4.08 10.28 -8.86
C GLU A 68 3.15 9.27 -8.19
N VAL A 69 2.10 9.75 -7.52
CA VAL A 69 1.14 8.88 -6.85
C VAL A 69 -0.22 9.08 -7.50
N VAL A 70 -0.79 7.98 -8.00
CA VAL A 70 -2.14 7.95 -8.55
C VAL A 70 -2.99 7.01 -7.70
N ALA A 71 -4.12 7.52 -7.23
CA ALA A 71 -5.02 6.81 -6.33
C ALA A 71 -6.39 6.62 -6.99
N TYR A 72 -6.92 5.41 -6.88
CA TYR A 72 -8.24 5.03 -7.36
C TYR A 72 -9.06 4.41 -6.22
N ASP A 73 -10.36 4.73 -6.18
CA ASP A 73 -11.33 3.93 -5.45
C ASP A 73 -11.72 2.72 -6.31
N GLY A 74 -11.21 1.54 -5.94
CA GLY A 74 -11.43 0.29 -6.67
C GLY A 74 -12.62 -0.52 -6.17
N GLY A 75 -13.06 -0.30 -4.93
CA GLY A 75 -14.23 -0.97 -4.34
C GLY A 75 -14.10 -2.51 -4.21
N GLN A 76 -12.90 -3.06 -4.39
CA GLN A 76 -12.68 -4.51 -4.27
C GLN A 76 -12.94 -4.99 -2.83
N PRO A 77 -13.49 -6.21 -2.66
CA PRO A 77 -13.91 -6.69 -1.34
C PRO A 77 -12.81 -7.34 -0.49
N LEU A 78 -11.71 -7.82 -1.09
CA LEU A 78 -10.74 -8.67 -0.39
C LEU A 78 -9.44 -7.95 -0.02
N TRP A 79 -9.04 -6.97 -0.85
CA TRP A 79 -7.75 -6.31 -0.71
C TRP A 79 -7.97 -4.88 -0.24
N PRO A 80 -7.52 -4.51 0.97
CA PRO A 80 -7.64 -3.15 1.47
C PRO A 80 -6.96 -2.15 0.53
N VAL A 81 -5.79 -2.51 0.00
CA VAL A 81 -5.10 -1.74 -1.03
C VAL A 81 -4.36 -2.69 -1.96
N ILE A 82 -4.37 -2.37 -3.26
CA ILE A 82 -3.48 -2.97 -4.26
C ILE A 82 -2.48 -1.89 -4.66
N ILE A 83 -1.20 -2.28 -4.73
CA ILE A 83 -0.08 -1.38 -4.99
C ILE A 83 0.61 -1.82 -6.28
N GLY A 84 0.75 -0.89 -7.22
CA GLY A 84 1.64 -1.02 -8.38
C GLY A 84 2.79 -0.03 -8.26
N VAL A 85 4.01 -0.46 -8.61
CA VAL A 85 5.20 0.39 -8.70
C VAL A 85 5.82 0.18 -10.08
N GLU A 86 6.11 1.28 -10.77
CA GLU A 86 6.78 1.31 -12.09
C GLU A 86 8.03 2.17 -12.06
#